data_AF-A0A9D1I6C8-F1
#
_entry.id   AF-A0A9D1I6C8-F1
#
_cell.length_a   1.000
_cell.length_b   1.000
_cell.length_c   1.000
_cell.angle_alpha   90.00
_cell.angle_beta   90.00
_cell.angle_gamma   90.00
#
_symmetry.space_group_name_H-M   'P 1'
#
loop_
_entity.id
_entity.type
_entity.pdbx_description
1 polymer ?
#
loop_
_entity_poly.entity_id
_entity_poly.type
_entity_poly.pdbx_seq_one_letter_code
_entity_poly.pdbx_strand_id
1 'polypeptide(L)'
;MSERIFEGIVFVLGGCAYGLLEILFRGYTHWTMVITGGACILTMYHIQGVLMDLPLIAAATAGALIVTAYEFTVGLIVNVKLGWDIWDYSSIPFNILGQICPIYTMVWFLLCLIFIGTIKLLT
;
A
#
# COMPACT_ATOMS: atom_id res chain seq x y z
N MET A 1 26.82 -3.72 5.56
CA MET A 1 25.95 -3.49 4.38
C MET A 1 25.41 -2.07 4.48
N SER A 2 25.45 -1.26 3.41
CA SER A 2 25.02 0.15 3.47
C SER A 2 23.50 0.25 3.70
N GLU A 3 23.05 1.22 4.50
CA GLU A 3 21.64 1.50 4.79
C GLU A 3 20.78 1.59 3.51
N ARG A 4 21.33 2.25 2.47
CA ARG A 4 20.69 2.36 1.15
C ARG A 4 20.45 1.03 0.44
N ILE A 5 21.29 0.03 0.70
CA ILE A 5 21.10 -1.32 0.14
C ILE A 5 19.88 -1.96 0.79
N PHE A 6 19.70 -1.77 2.10
CA PHE A 6 18.56 -2.31 2.82
C PHE A 6 17.26 -1.63 2.39
N GLU A 7 17.23 -0.30 2.26
CA GLU A 7 16.10 0.45 1.70
C GLU A 7 15.71 -0.07 0.30
N GLY A 8 16.71 -0.31 -0.56
CA GLY A 8 16.48 -0.88 -1.88
C GLY A 8 15.83 -2.27 -1.83
N ILE A 9 16.27 -3.12 -0.89
CA ILE A 9 15.67 -4.45 -0.68
C ILE A 9 14.21 -4.32 -0.19
N VAL A 10 13.96 -3.45 0.79
CA VAL A 10 12.61 -3.18 1.31
C VAL A 10 11.68 -2.70 0.20
N PHE A 11 12.13 -1.76 -0.62
CA PHE A 11 11.36 -1.24 -1.75
C PHE A 11 11.02 -2.35 -2.76
N VAL A 12 12.01 -3.15 -3.16
CA VAL A 12 11.80 -4.23 -4.13
C VAL A 12 10.84 -5.29 -3.59
N LEU A 13 11.03 -5.73 -2.34
CA LEU A 13 10.15 -6.70 -1.71
C LEU A 13 8.71 -6.18 -1.58
N GLY A 14 8.55 -4.91 -1.17
CA GLY A 14 7.24 -4.27 -1.09
C GLY A 14 6.54 -4.16 -2.44
N GLY A 15 7.28 -3.77 -3.48
CA GLY A 15 6.75 -3.68 -4.84
C GLY A 15 6.34 -5.04 -5.40
N CYS A 16 7.17 -6.07 -5.21
CA CYS A 16 6.84 -7.44 -5.59
C CYS A 16 5.63 -7.96 -4.83
N ALA A 17 5.55 -7.76 -3.51
CA ALA A 17 4.42 -8.19 -2.70
C ALA A 17 3.11 -7.53 -3.15
N TYR A 18 3.13 -6.23 -3.41
CA TYR A 18 1.96 -5.50 -3.92
C TYR A 18 1.53 -6.01 -5.30
N GLY A 19 2.47 -6.08 -6.25
CA GLY A 19 2.17 -6.56 -7.60
C GLY A 19 1.64 -8.00 -7.60
N LEU A 20 2.18 -8.88 -6.74
CA LEU A 20 1.67 -10.23 -6.56
C LEU A 20 0.26 -10.24 -5.99
N LEU A 21 -0.03 -9.41 -4.98
CA LEU A 21 -1.40 -9.28 -4.46
C LEU A 21 -2.37 -8.86 -5.56
N GLU A 22 -2.02 -7.88 -6.38
CA GLU A 22 -2.87 -7.49 -7.52
C GLU A 22 -3.05 -8.62 -8.53
N ILE A 23 -1.99 -9.35 -8.89
CA ILE A 23 -2.10 -10.50 -9.79
C ILE A 23 -3.02 -11.57 -9.19
N LEU A 24 -2.93 -11.85 -7.89
CA LEU A 24 -3.75 -12.85 -7.22
C LEU A 24 -5.24 -12.46 -7.16
N PHE A 25 -5.55 -11.18 -6.90
CA PHE A 25 -6.94 -10.72 -6.72
C PHE A 25 -7.60 -10.20 -7.99
N ARG A 26 -6.83 -9.72 -8.97
CA ARG A 26 -7.32 -9.07 -10.19
C ARG A 26 -6.83 -9.72 -11.48
N GLY A 27 -5.81 -10.58 -11.43
CA GLY A 27 -5.27 -11.30 -12.58
C GLY A 27 -4.15 -10.57 -13.33
N TYR A 28 -3.85 -9.31 -12.99
CA TYR A 28 -2.73 -8.54 -13.57
C TYR A 28 -2.29 -7.42 -12.63
N THR A 29 -1.11 -6.86 -12.88
CA THR A 29 -0.59 -5.63 -12.23
C THR A 29 0.03 -4.71 -13.28
N HIS A 30 -0.11 -3.40 -13.09
CA HIS A 30 0.60 -2.41 -13.90
C HIS A 30 1.93 -2.06 -13.22
N TRP A 31 2.99 -1.81 -13.99
CA TRP A 31 4.33 -1.57 -13.42
C TRP A 31 4.38 -0.37 -12.45
N THR A 32 3.49 0.62 -12.63
CA THR A 32 3.35 1.74 -11.68
C THR A 32 2.90 1.28 -10.30
N MET A 33 2.11 0.21 -10.21
CA MET A 33 1.63 -0.34 -8.94
C MET A 33 2.74 -1.08 -8.20
N VAL A 34 3.68 -1.69 -8.91
CA VAL A 34 4.90 -2.26 -8.32
C VAL A 34 5.73 -1.14 -7.67
N ILE A 35 5.90 -0.01 -8.36
CA ILE A 35 6.60 1.17 -7.80
C ILE A 35 5.83 1.72 -6.58
N THR A 36 4.51 1.79 -6.69
CA THR A 36 3.63 2.30 -5.63
C THR A 36 3.73 1.43 -4.38
N GLY A 37 3.62 0.10 -4.52
CA GLY A 37 3.78 -0.85 -3.43
C GLY A 37 5.15 -0.77 -2.75
N GLY A 38 6.22 -0.63 -3.55
CA GLY A 38 7.56 -0.42 -3.01
C GLY A 38 7.66 0.87 -2.19
N ALA A 39 7.08 1.97 -2.68
CA ALA A 39 7.07 3.25 -1.98
C ALA A 39 6.23 3.21 -0.69
N CYS A 40 5.09 2.51 -0.70
CA CYS A 40 4.27 2.30 0.50
C CYS A 40 5.06 1.60 1.61
N ILE A 41 5.68 0.46 1.29
CA ILE A 41 6.42 -0.33 2.28
C ILE A 41 7.71 0.38 2.73
N LEU A 42 8.41 1.05 1.81
CA LEU A 42 9.57 1.88 2.17
C LEU A 42 9.19 3.03 3.11
N THR A 43 8.05 3.68 2.87
CA THR A 43 7.52 4.71 3.78
C THR A 43 7.26 4.13 5.17
N MET A 44 6.57 2.99 5.26
CA MET A 44 6.32 2.31 6.53
C MET A 44 7.62 1.91 7.23
N TYR A 45 8.65 1.49 6.49
CA TYR A 45 9.97 1.18 7.02
C TYR A 45 10.64 2.40 7.65
N HIS A 46 10.60 3.57 7.00
CA HIS A 46 11.19 4.79 7.56
C HIS A 46 10.50 5.27 8.83
N ILE A 47 9.19 5.06 8.95
CA ILE A 47 8.43 5.43 10.15
C ILE A 47 8.21 4.23 11.10
N GLN A 48 8.92 3.13 10.91
CA GLN A 48 8.65 1.88 11.63
C GLN A 48 8.73 2.06 13.15
N GLY A 49 9.64 2.89 13.67
CA GLY A 49 9.73 3.17 15.10
C GLY A 49 8.40 3.70 15.65
N VAL A 50 7.80 4.67 14.95
CA VAL A 50 6.49 5.23 15.31
C VAL A 50 5.39 4.17 15.22
N LEU A 51 5.37 3.35 14.16
CA LEU A 51 4.36 2.29 14.00
C LEU A 51 4.47 1.20 15.08
N MET A 52 5.68 0.91 15.53
CA MET A 52 5.94 -0.09 16.58
C MET A 52 5.58 0.42 17.97
N ASP A 53 5.62 1.72 18.21
CA ASP A 53 5.19 2.33 19.48
C ASP A 53 3.65 2.48 19.59
N LEU A 54 2.94 2.52 18.46
CA LEU A 54 1.48 2.63 18.43
C LEU A 54 0.79 1.31 18.83
N PRO A 55 -0.42 1.36 19.44
CA PRO A 55 -1.28 0.19 19.56
C PRO A 55 -1.54 -0.46 18.20
N LEU A 56 -1.63 -1.79 18.14
CA LEU A 56 -1.71 -2.53 16.87
C LEU A 56 -2.79 -2.01 15.91
N ILE A 57 -3.99 -1.72 16.44
CA ILE A 57 -5.09 -1.16 15.63
C ILE A 57 -4.69 0.20 15.04
N ALA A 58 -4.10 1.09 15.82
CA ALA A 58 -3.67 2.40 15.34
C ALA A 58 -2.54 2.30 14.30
N ALA A 59 -1.59 1.39 14.50
CA ALA A 59 -0.52 1.12 13.54
C ALA A 59 -1.06 0.57 12.22
N ALA A 60 -2.01 -0.38 12.28
CA ALA A 60 -2.68 -0.94 11.12
C ALA A 60 -3.51 0.11 10.37
N THR A 61 -4.21 0.99 11.10
CA THR A 61 -4.93 2.13 10.51
C THR A 61 -3.96 3.08 9.81
N ALA A 62 -2.84 3.43 10.44
CA ALA A 62 -1.83 4.27 9.82
C ALA A 62 -1.28 3.65 8.53
N GLY A 63 -0.96 2.35 8.54
CA GLY A 63 -0.53 1.62 7.36
C GLY A 63 -1.56 1.64 6.23
N ALA A 64 -2.83 1.39 6.54
CA ALA A 64 -3.92 1.43 5.56
C ALA A 64 -4.09 2.81 4.93
N LEU A 65 -4.00 3.86 5.74
CA LEU A 65 -4.09 5.25 5.28
C LEU A 65 -2.91 5.64 4.40
N ILE A 66 -1.70 5.15 4.69
CA ILE A 66 -0.53 5.33 3.82
C ILE A 66 -0.82 4.71 2.45
N VAL A 67 -1.22 3.44 2.38
CA VAL A 67 -1.50 2.78 1.10
C VAL A 67 -2.61 3.51 0.35
N THR A 68 -3.69 3.86 1.03
CA THR A 68 -4.83 4.59 0.44
C THR A 68 -4.39 5.97 -0.10
N ALA A 69 -3.53 6.70 0.61
CA ALA A 69 -3.02 8.00 0.14
C ALA A 69 -2.14 7.85 -1.11
N TYR A 70 -1.31 6.80 -1.16
CA TYR A 70 -0.51 6.47 -2.34
C TYR A 70 -1.40 6.09 -3.52
N GLU A 71 -2.36 5.17 -3.34
CA GLU A 71 -3.31 4.79 -4.39
C GLU A 71 -4.08 5.99 -4.93
N PHE A 72 -4.57 6.86 -4.05
CA PHE A 72 -5.27 8.07 -4.48
C PHE A 72 -4.36 8.97 -5.32
N THR A 73 -3.17 9.27 -4.83
CA THR A 73 -2.21 10.15 -5.51
C THR A 73 -1.79 9.59 -6.87
N VAL A 74 -1.47 8.29 -6.91
CA VAL A 74 -1.08 7.61 -8.14
C VAL A 74 -2.26 7.55 -9.10
N GLY A 75 -3.47 7.23 -8.62
CA GLY A 75 -4.71 7.18 -9.40
C GLY A 75 -5.04 8.51 -10.08
N LEU A 76 -4.86 9.63 -9.37
CA LEU A 76 -4.99 10.96 -9.97
C LEU A 76 -4.02 11.19 -11.14
N ILE A 77 -2.82 10.62 -11.07
CA ILE A 77 -1.82 10.77 -12.12
C ILE A 77 -2.12 9.81 -13.28
N VAL A 78 -2.24 8.52 -12.99
CA VAL A 78 -2.28 7.45 -14.01
C VAL A 78 -3.66 7.28 -14.63
N ASN A 79 -4.73 7.39 -13.85
CA ASN A 79 -6.09 7.22 -14.35
C ASN A 79 -6.68 8.57 -14.75
N VAL A 80 -6.68 9.56 -13.85
CA VAL A 80 -7.37 10.84 -14.14
C VAL A 80 -6.59 11.70 -15.13
N LYS A 81 -5.28 11.93 -14.90
CA LYS A 81 -4.48 12.81 -15.76
C LYS A 81 -4.01 12.12 -17.05
N LEU A 82 -3.58 10.86 -16.97
CA LEU A 82 -3.01 10.13 -18.11
C LEU A 82 -4.03 9.24 -18.85
N GLY A 83 -5.20 8.96 -18.27
CA GLY A 83 -6.25 8.18 -18.92
C GLY A 83 -5.87 6.72 -19.17
N TRP A 84 -5.02 6.12 -18.34
CA TRP A 84 -4.60 4.73 -18.52
C TRP A 84 -5.61 3.72 -17.97
N ASP A 85 -6.57 4.19 -17.17
CA ASP A 85 -7.68 3.39 -16.62
C ASP A 85 -7.22 2.04 -16.04
N ILE A 86 -6.10 2.07 -15.31
CA ILE A 86 -5.49 0.86 -14.75
C ILE A 86 -6.28 0.32 -13.56
N TRP A 87 -7.21 1.07 -12.97
CA TRP A 87 -8.31 0.58 -12.14
C TRP A 87 -9.46 1.59 -12.09
N ASP A 88 -10.65 1.15 -11.69
CA ASP A 88 -11.81 2.02 -11.49
C ASP A 88 -12.71 1.51 -10.34
N TYR A 89 -12.87 2.33 -9.31
CA TYR A 89 -13.76 2.10 -8.17
C TYR A 89 -15.03 2.96 -8.21
N SER A 90 -15.35 3.59 -9.34
CA SER A 90 -16.50 4.52 -9.46
C SER A 90 -17.84 3.86 -9.17
N SER A 91 -17.95 2.54 -9.36
CA SER A 91 -19.13 1.74 -9.05
C SER A 91 -19.26 1.35 -7.57
N ILE A 92 -18.23 1.61 -6.75
CA ILE A 92 -18.18 1.21 -5.35
C ILE A 92 -18.72 2.35 -4.46
N PRO A 93 -19.61 2.07 -3.49
CA PRO A 93 -20.14 3.10 -2.60
C PRO A 93 -19.05 3.87 -1.86
N PHE A 94 -19.25 5.18 -1.71
CA PHE A 94 -18.32 6.10 -1.04
C PHE A 94 -16.91 6.15 -1.65
N ASN A 95 -16.76 5.78 -2.92
CA ASN A 95 -15.50 6.02 -3.62
C ASN A 95 -15.18 7.51 -3.72
N ILE A 96 -13.90 7.83 -3.85
CA ILE A 96 -13.41 9.18 -4.12
C ILE A 96 -12.79 9.17 -5.51
N LEU A 97 -13.45 9.82 -6.47
CA LEU A 97 -13.02 9.96 -7.87
C LEU A 97 -12.73 8.63 -8.58
N GLY A 98 -13.35 7.53 -8.13
CA GLY A 98 -13.05 6.19 -8.63
C GLY A 98 -11.66 5.66 -8.28
N GLN A 99 -10.88 6.35 -7.46
CA GLN A 99 -9.48 5.99 -7.20
C GLN A 99 -9.28 5.24 -5.88
N ILE A 100 -10.05 5.58 -4.85
CA ILE A 100 -10.03 4.88 -3.55
C ILE A 100 -11.46 4.69 -3.05
N CYS A 101 -11.68 3.72 -2.16
CA CYS A 101 -12.96 3.56 -1.47
C CYS A 101 -12.76 2.89 -0.09
N PRO A 102 -13.73 3.02 0.83
CA PRO A 102 -13.62 2.45 2.18
C PRO A 102 -13.44 0.93 2.21
N ILE A 103 -13.98 0.21 1.22
CA ILE A 103 -13.86 -1.26 1.15
C ILE A 103 -12.38 -1.65 0.96
N TYR A 104 -11.69 -1.05 -0.01
CA TYR A 104 -10.27 -1.36 -0.24
C TYR A 104 -9.37 -0.80 0.86
N THR A 105 -9.68 0.37 1.43
CA THR A 105 -8.99 0.84 2.65
C THR A 105 -9.13 -0.16 3.81
N MET A 106 -10.29 -0.82 3.97
CA MET A 106 -10.46 -1.88 4.97
C MET A 106 -9.63 -3.13 4.65
N VAL A 107 -9.52 -3.51 3.37
CA VAL A 107 -8.62 -4.60 2.96
C VAL A 107 -7.17 -4.26 3.33
N TRP A 108 -6.71 -3.04 3.04
CA TRP A 108 -5.38 -2.59 3.45
C TRP A 108 -5.19 -2.57 4.96
N PHE A 109 -6.22 -2.20 5.73
CA PHE A 109 -6.21 -2.28 7.18
C PHE A 109 -5.99 -3.71 7.67
N LEU A 110 -6.73 -4.70 7.14
CA LEU A 110 -6.57 -6.10 7.54
C LEU A 110 -5.18 -6.65 7.17
N LEU A 111 -4.66 -6.29 6.00
CA LEU A 111 -3.32 -6.68 5.58
C LEU A 111 -2.26 -6.06 6.50
N CYS A 112 -2.39 -4.77 6.83
CA CYS A 112 -1.48 -4.08 7.76
C CYS A 112 -1.60 -4.66 9.18
N LEU A 113 -2.80 -5.04 9.62
CA LEU A 113 -3.05 -5.67 10.90
C LEU A 113 -2.27 -6.99 11.03
N ILE A 114 -2.32 -7.83 10.00
CA ILE A 114 -1.59 -9.09 9.96
C ILE A 114 -0.08 -8.83 9.88
N PHE A 115 0.35 -7.95 8.97
CA PHE A 115 1.76 -7.69 8.73
C PHE A 115 2.46 -7.06 9.95
N ILE A 116 1.96 -5.93 10.44
CA ILE A 116 2.52 -5.23 11.61
C ILE A 116 2.33 -6.08 12.87
N GLY A 117 1.20 -6.78 13.00
CA GLY A 117 0.97 -7.72 14.10
C GLY A 117 2.01 -8.83 14.13
N THR A 118 2.36 -9.39 12.97
CA THR A 118 3.41 -10.42 12.87
C THR A 118 4.78 -9.85 13.26
N ILE A 119 5.12 -8.64 12.83
CA ILE A 119 6.38 -7.99 13.22
C ILE A 119 6.41 -7.80 14.75
N LYS A 120 5.35 -7.23 15.35
CA LYS A 120 5.25 -7.03 16.81
C LYS A 120 5.31 -8.33 17.62
N LEU A 121 4.90 -9.46 17.06
CA LEU A 121 5.01 -10.76 17.73
C LEU A 121 6.43 -11.34 17.68
N LEU A 122 7.23 -10.91 16.71
CA LEU A 122 8.59 -11.43 16.46
C LEU A 122 9.69 -10.53 17.04
N THR A 123 9.33 -9.34 17.56
CA THR A 123 10.25 -8.36 18.17
C THR A 123 9.90 -8.14 19.63
#